data_AF-A0A3D8SMN5-F1
#
_entry.id   AF-A0A3D8SMN5-F1
#
_cell.length_a   1.000
_cell.length_b   1.000
_cell.length_c   1.000
_cell.angle_alpha   90.00
_cell.angle_beta   90.00
_cell.angle_gamma   90.00
#
_symmetry.space_group_name_H-M   'P 1'
#
loop_
_entity.id
_entity.type
_entity.pdbx_description
1 polymer ?
#
loop_
_entity_poly.entity_id
_entity_poly.type
_entity_poly.pdbx_seq_one_letter_code
_entity_poly.pdbx_strand_id
1 'polypeptide(L)'
;MQCDICFRVGGHKLAFLCPTDARNQLYEPRIRHAHVLLEKDNLDRQITALTAPHSNATNSEPTAPDRPISRWDIEQTRAGAEQAVDRTQQIIEHADELRSKIEKARQEIARKKASIARRKSELASASNGSEARRARQEEEIEQSIRRNKYKWNQVHSITASSRVFLCGEAAKLYGLRRSVSRGGPEEYKIGGVTIIDLRSMNTATPAQITTALSHIVHLLMLTTHYLAIRLPAEITLPHRDYPLPTIFSLSSSYMHNNIPFPGITSAQPSSNSPSTSRHGEIPKNLPRPRPLFLHKPLPLLANEDPAGYALFLEGVTLLAYDIAWVCKSQGIPIGLEATSTLDELFAIGRNFYNLLLTNPSRSGPPTRTPSSQATPPRGGTREPESETEDSKKVPGTIMGRYSHGTAHSYLGSAEGNEFIRSWKLPSPIKLADRLKAKLLSEVANAEWEFLDQNAWTLEDELGDDGVVVGARKEGNPRGMAGMQSFMSMRTVMDAVEVIGGEDRKPGTSGWTKLKPRQ
;
A
#
# COMPACT_ATOMS: atom_id res chain seq x y z
N MET A 1 43.06 -2.01 3.84
CA MET A 1 42.30 -3.24 3.51
C MET A 1 40.89 -3.09 4.05
N GLN A 2 39.88 -3.34 3.23
CA GLN A 2 38.48 -3.38 3.67
C GLN A 2 38.26 -4.70 4.43
N CYS A 3 37.53 -4.67 5.54
CA CYS A 3 37.23 -5.89 6.28
C CYS A 3 36.09 -6.66 5.60
N ASP A 4 36.29 -7.94 5.27
CA ASP A 4 35.26 -8.74 4.57
C ASP A 4 34.06 -9.12 5.45
N ILE A 5 34.13 -8.82 6.76
CA ILE A 5 33.04 -9.09 7.72
C ILE A 5 32.19 -7.84 7.95
N CYS A 6 32.82 -6.70 8.21
CA CYS A 6 32.10 -5.45 8.52
C CYS A 6 32.11 -4.43 7.38
N PHE A 7 32.75 -4.77 6.25
CA PHE A 7 32.91 -3.96 5.03
C PHE A 7 33.47 -2.54 5.24
N ARG A 8 34.07 -2.25 6.40
CA ARG A 8 34.70 -0.95 6.67
C ARG A 8 36.15 -0.93 6.20
N VAL A 9 36.56 0.24 5.72
CA VAL A 9 37.96 0.57 5.46
C VAL A 9 38.59 0.95 6.81
N GLY A 10 39.43 0.06 7.35
CA GLY A 10 40.03 0.27 8.67
C GLY A 10 40.95 1.50 8.72
N GLY A 11 40.95 2.21 9.85
CA GLY A 11 41.84 3.33 10.13
C GLY A 11 42.24 3.38 11.62
N HIS A 12 43.42 3.90 11.94
CA HIS A 12 44.06 3.87 13.28
C HIS A 12 43.29 4.59 14.42
N LYS A 13 42.17 5.24 14.13
CA LYS A 13 41.35 6.01 15.11
C LYS A 13 39.92 5.50 15.26
N LEU A 14 39.56 4.36 14.66
CA LEU A 14 38.21 3.80 14.73
C LEU A 14 38.15 2.63 15.73
N ALA A 15 37.06 2.55 16.48
CA ALA A 15 36.80 1.44 17.41
C ALA A 15 36.63 0.10 16.67
N PHE A 16 37.10 -1.00 17.27
CA PHE A 16 36.98 -2.35 16.72
C PHE A 16 35.53 -2.83 16.81
N LEU A 17 34.94 -3.26 15.67
CA LEU A 17 33.57 -3.77 15.60
C LEU A 17 33.52 -5.29 15.42
N CYS A 18 34.60 -5.90 14.91
CA CYS A 18 34.72 -7.34 14.79
C CYS A 18 36.14 -7.85 15.06
N PRO A 19 36.33 -9.16 15.31
CA PRO A 19 37.65 -9.76 15.52
C PRO A 19 38.62 -9.57 14.33
N THR A 20 38.08 -9.48 13.11
CA THR A 20 38.89 -9.26 11.89
C THR A 20 39.46 -7.84 11.82
N ASP A 21 38.76 -6.83 12.34
CA ASP A 21 39.27 -5.45 12.40
C ASP A 21 40.46 -5.35 13.37
N ALA A 22 40.35 -6.00 14.53
CA ALA A 22 41.45 -6.09 15.50
C ALA A 22 42.64 -6.85 14.90
N ARG A 23 42.40 -7.94 14.18
CA ARG A 23 43.44 -8.72 13.49
C ARG A 23 44.14 -7.90 12.41
N ASN A 24 43.40 -7.16 11.58
CA ASN A 24 43.93 -6.35 10.48
C ASN A 24 44.80 -5.19 10.98
N GLN A 25 44.45 -4.56 12.09
CA GLN A 25 45.28 -3.51 12.72
C GLN A 25 46.59 -4.05 13.30
N LEU A 26 46.61 -5.30 13.78
CA LEU A 26 47.80 -5.92 14.34
C LEU A 26 48.75 -6.51 13.29
N TYR A 27 48.31 -6.71 12.05
CA TYR A 27 49.11 -7.34 11.00
C TYR A 27 50.35 -6.54 10.64
N GLU A 28 50.17 -5.25 10.39
CA GLU A 28 51.25 -4.37 9.96
C GLU A 28 52.34 -4.19 11.05
N PRO A 29 52.02 -3.92 12.33
CA PRO A 29 53.01 -3.95 13.41
C PRO A 29 53.72 -5.30 13.58
N ARG A 30 53.01 -6.43 13.39
CA ARG A 30 53.61 -7.77 13.49
C ARG A 30 54.63 -8.05 12.38
N ILE A 31 54.32 -7.64 11.16
CA ILE A 31 55.26 -7.77 10.02
C ILE A 31 56.49 -6.91 10.27
N ARG A 32 56.32 -5.66 10.72
CA ARG A 32 57.45 -4.79 11.09
C ARG A 32 58.30 -5.38 12.21
N HIS A 33 57.68 -5.94 13.24
CA HIS A 33 58.42 -6.59 14.33
C HIS A 33 59.21 -7.82 13.84
N ALA A 34 58.63 -8.64 12.97
CA ALA A 34 59.33 -9.77 12.36
C ALA A 34 60.54 -9.30 11.51
N HIS A 35 60.40 -8.21 10.77
CA HIS A 35 61.50 -7.63 9.99
C HIS A 35 62.67 -7.20 10.87
N VAL A 36 62.38 -6.49 11.97
CA VAL A 36 63.39 -6.05 12.95
C VAL A 36 64.09 -7.24 13.60
N LEU A 37 63.37 -8.33 13.90
CA LEU A 37 63.97 -9.54 14.45
C LEU A 37 64.90 -10.24 13.45
N LEU A 38 64.54 -10.26 12.16
CA LEU A 38 65.40 -10.81 11.11
C LEU A 38 66.66 -9.95 10.87
N GLU A 39 66.52 -8.62 10.91
CA GLU A 39 67.66 -7.71 10.84
C GLU A 39 68.58 -7.87 12.04
N LYS A 40 68.02 -8.00 13.25
CA LYS A 40 68.78 -8.31 14.46
C LYS A 40 69.54 -9.63 14.31
N ASP A 41 68.89 -10.71 13.90
CA ASP A 41 69.56 -12.02 13.72
C ASP A 41 70.69 -11.93 12.68
N ASN A 42 70.50 -11.17 11.61
CA ASN A 42 71.56 -10.93 10.62
C ASN A 42 72.75 -10.15 11.22
N LEU A 43 72.48 -9.10 12.00
CA LEU A 43 73.52 -8.33 12.68
C LEU A 43 74.25 -9.17 13.73
N ASP A 44 73.52 -9.97 14.51
CA ASP A 44 74.10 -10.89 15.51
C ASP A 44 75.04 -11.90 14.83
N ARG A 45 74.68 -12.41 13.63
CA ARG A 45 75.58 -13.27 12.83
C ARG A 45 76.82 -12.54 12.33
N GLN A 46 76.70 -11.28 11.90
CA GLN A 46 77.83 -10.47 11.47
C GLN A 46 78.79 -10.15 12.63
N ILE A 47 78.26 -9.79 13.80
CA ILE A 47 79.04 -9.58 15.01
C ILE A 47 79.75 -10.87 15.40
N THR A 48 79.04 -11.99 15.42
CA THR A 48 79.62 -13.31 15.73
C THR A 48 80.76 -13.66 14.77
N ALA A 49 80.60 -13.40 13.47
CA ALA A 49 81.65 -13.62 12.48
C ALA A 49 82.88 -12.70 12.65
N LEU A 50 82.69 -11.46 13.11
CA LEU A 50 83.77 -10.51 13.40
C LEU A 50 84.49 -10.78 14.73
N THR A 51 83.79 -11.36 15.71
CA THR A 51 84.34 -11.73 17.03
C THR A 51 84.91 -13.15 17.08
N ALA A 52 84.70 -13.97 16.04
CA ALA A 52 85.31 -15.28 15.94
C ALA A 52 86.83 -15.13 15.76
N PRO A 53 87.67 -15.70 16.66
CA PRO A 53 89.11 -15.56 16.56
C PRO A 53 89.63 -16.19 15.26
N HIS A 54 90.34 -15.40 14.45
CA HIS A 54 91.11 -15.88 13.31
C HIS A 54 92.20 -16.84 13.79
N SER A 55 91.98 -18.14 13.63
CA SER A 55 93.06 -19.13 13.70
C SER A 55 93.89 -19.05 12.42
N ASN A 56 94.80 -18.07 12.36
CA ASN A 56 95.91 -18.07 11.43
C ASN A 56 96.91 -19.15 11.86
N ALA A 57 96.78 -20.34 11.30
CA ALA A 57 97.84 -21.34 11.37
C ALA A 57 98.76 -21.15 10.17
N THR A 58 99.74 -20.27 10.36
CA THR A 58 100.99 -20.17 9.60
C THR A 58 101.75 -21.50 9.68
N ASN A 59 102.04 -22.14 8.55
CA ASN A 59 103.06 -23.19 8.48
C ASN A 59 104.19 -22.75 7.55
N SER A 60 105.22 -22.19 8.18
CA SER A 60 106.58 -22.08 7.67
C SER A 60 107.36 -23.35 8.02
N GLU A 61 107.97 -24.00 7.03
CA GLU A 61 109.14 -24.87 7.23
C GLU A 61 110.32 -24.01 7.74
N PRO A 62 111.28 -24.54 8.55
CA PRO A 62 112.44 -25.24 7.99
C PRO A 62 113.10 -26.37 8.85
N THR A 63 113.69 -27.34 8.15
CA THR A 63 115.00 -28.02 8.38
C THR A 63 115.30 -28.83 9.67
N ALA A 64 115.81 -30.06 9.47
CA ALA A 64 116.30 -31.14 10.36
C ALA A 64 117.49 -30.78 11.31
N PRO A 65 118.14 -31.69 12.09
CA PRO A 65 117.89 -33.10 12.47
C PRO A 65 118.01 -33.42 14.00
N ASP A 66 117.71 -34.68 14.36
CA ASP A 66 118.10 -35.44 15.57
C ASP A 66 118.32 -34.72 16.92
N ARG A 67 117.36 -34.88 17.84
CA ARG A 67 117.56 -34.79 19.29
C ARG A 67 117.02 -36.04 19.99
N PRO A 68 117.73 -36.57 21.00
CA PRO A 68 117.32 -37.77 21.72
C PRO A 68 116.06 -37.49 22.53
N ILE A 69 115.07 -38.35 22.33
CA ILE A 69 113.74 -38.31 22.93
C ILE A 69 113.87 -38.23 24.46
N SER A 70 113.46 -37.09 25.05
CA SER A 70 113.34 -36.96 26.50
C SER A 70 112.11 -37.73 26.97
N ARG A 71 112.18 -38.38 28.14
CA ARG A 71 111.04 -39.11 28.75
C ARG A 71 109.78 -38.24 28.87
N TRP A 72 109.97 -36.93 29.03
CA TRP A 72 108.90 -35.93 29.07
C TRP A 72 108.21 -35.74 27.71
N ASP A 73 108.94 -35.83 26.59
CA ASP A 73 108.37 -35.76 25.24
C ASP A 73 107.54 -37.01 24.94
N ILE A 74 107.97 -38.20 25.40
CA ILE A 74 107.18 -39.44 25.29
C ILE A 74 105.89 -39.34 26.10
N GLU A 75 105.97 -38.84 27.35
CA GLU A 75 104.81 -38.65 28.23
C GLU A 75 103.86 -37.57 27.67
N GLN A 76 104.36 -36.49 27.07
CA GLN A 76 103.54 -35.46 26.41
C GLN A 76 102.89 -35.98 25.12
N THR A 77 103.62 -36.77 24.31
CA THR A 77 103.07 -37.40 23.10
C THR A 77 102.01 -38.44 23.46
N ARG A 78 102.20 -39.18 24.57
CA ARG A 78 101.23 -40.14 25.10
C ARG A 78 99.99 -39.45 25.68
N ALA A 79 100.15 -38.39 26.46
CA ALA A 79 99.03 -37.60 26.97
C ALA A 79 98.24 -36.91 25.84
N GLY A 80 98.93 -36.44 24.80
CA GLY A 80 98.30 -35.93 23.58
C GLY A 80 97.55 -37.01 22.79
N ALA A 81 98.09 -38.22 22.71
CA ALA A 81 97.42 -39.37 22.11
C ALA A 81 96.18 -39.81 22.91
N GLU A 82 96.28 -39.87 24.24
CA GLU A 82 95.13 -40.17 25.14
C GLU A 82 94.05 -39.08 25.02
N GLN A 83 94.42 -37.80 24.99
CA GLN A 83 93.47 -36.70 24.77
C GLN A 83 92.82 -36.74 23.37
N ALA A 84 93.56 -37.18 22.34
CA ALA A 84 93.00 -37.37 21.00
C ALA A 84 92.01 -38.53 20.98
N VAL A 85 92.32 -39.65 21.66
CA VAL A 85 91.42 -40.79 21.82
C VAL A 85 90.14 -40.38 22.55
N ASP A 86 90.24 -39.66 23.67
CA ASP A 86 89.09 -39.17 24.42
C ASP A 86 88.22 -38.23 23.59
N ARG A 87 88.83 -37.31 22.83
CA ARG A 87 88.09 -36.44 21.90
C ARG A 87 87.39 -37.24 20.80
N THR A 88 88.05 -38.24 20.22
CA THR A 88 87.40 -39.09 19.21
C THR A 88 86.25 -39.87 19.80
N GLN A 89 86.37 -40.36 21.03
CA GLN A 89 85.32 -41.06 21.74
C GLN A 89 84.11 -40.15 22.02
N GLN A 90 84.35 -38.92 22.50
CA GLN A 90 83.28 -37.92 22.69
C GLN A 90 82.58 -37.54 21.38
N ILE A 91 83.33 -37.43 20.28
CA ILE A 91 82.76 -37.16 18.94
C ILE A 91 81.89 -38.32 18.48
N ILE A 92 82.33 -39.57 18.69
CA ILE A 92 81.56 -40.77 18.34
C ILE A 92 80.27 -40.82 19.17
N GLU A 93 80.34 -40.58 20.48
CA GLU A 93 79.18 -40.55 21.37
C GLU A 93 78.16 -39.47 20.96
N HIS A 94 78.63 -38.26 20.65
CA HIS A 94 77.77 -37.20 20.13
C HIS A 94 77.19 -37.51 18.75
N ALA A 95 77.96 -38.17 17.87
CA ALA A 95 77.48 -38.59 16.56
C ALA A 95 76.38 -39.67 16.68
N ASP A 96 76.53 -40.61 17.62
CA ASP A 96 75.54 -41.65 17.88
C ASP A 96 74.30 -41.10 18.58
N GLU A 97 74.46 -40.15 19.49
CA GLU A 97 73.34 -39.41 20.09
C GLU A 97 72.56 -38.64 19.01
N LEU A 98 73.26 -37.96 18.10
CA LEU A 98 72.64 -37.22 17.00
C LEU A 98 71.91 -38.17 16.03
N ARG A 99 72.51 -39.32 15.69
CA ARG A 99 71.85 -40.36 14.89
C ARG A 99 70.57 -40.86 15.55
N SER A 100 70.59 -41.10 16.86
CA SER A 100 69.40 -41.48 17.65
C SER A 100 68.32 -40.41 17.62
N LYS A 101 68.69 -39.12 17.77
CA LYS A 101 67.77 -37.99 17.69
C LYS A 101 67.16 -37.84 16.30
N ILE A 102 67.96 -37.98 15.23
CA ILE A 102 67.49 -37.94 13.84
C ILE A 102 66.49 -39.08 13.58
N GLU A 103 66.79 -40.29 14.05
CA GLU A 103 65.91 -41.44 13.88
C GLU A 103 64.57 -41.25 14.61
N LYS A 104 64.59 -40.77 15.87
CA LYS A 104 63.38 -40.41 16.61
C LYS A 104 62.57 -39.32 15.89
N ALA A 105 63.23 -38.28 15.38
CA ALA A 105 62.57 -37.20 14.63
C ALA A 105 61.95 -37.72 13.32
N ARG A 106 62.63 -38.63 12.60
CA ARG A 106 62.12 -39.28 11.39
C ARG A 106 60.87 -40.10 11.71
N GLN A 107 60.88 -40.88 12.78
CA GLN A 107 59.73 -41.66 13.23
C GLN A 107 58.55 -40.76 13.61
N GLU A 108 58.81 -39.64 14.29
CA GLU A 108 57.77 -38.67 14.65
C GLU A 108 57.15 -38.00 13.42
N ILE A 109 57.98 -37.61 12.44
CA ILE A 109 57.53 -37.06 11.16
C ILE A 109 56.67 -38.10 10.41
N ALA A 110 57.13 -39.35 10.34
CA ALA A 110 56.38 -40.43 9.69
C ALA A 110 55.00 -40.63 10.37
N ARG A 111 54.95 -40.66 11.70
CA ARG A 111 53.71 -40.76 12.48
C ARG A 111 52.77 -39.58 12.24
N LYS A 112 53.28 -38.35 12.24
CA LYS A 112 52.50 -37.14 11.95
C LYS A 112 51.96 -37.14 10.52
N LYS A 113 52.77 -37.52 9.53
CA LYS A 113 52.33 -37.67 8.13
C LYS A 113 51.22 -38.71 7.98
N ALA A 114 51.37 -39.87 8.61
CA ALA A 114 50.34 -40.91 8.61
C ALA A 114 49.03 -40.43 9.25
N SER A 115 49.10 -39.69 10.37
CA SER A 115 47.92 -39.11 11.02
C SER A 115 47.23 -38.07 10.14
N ILE A 116 47.97 -37.20 9.46
CA ILE A 116 47.41 -36.20 8.53
C ILE A 116 46.76 -36.90 7.33
N ALA A 117 47.42 -37.92 6.76
CA ALA A 117 46.88 -38.69 5.65
C ALA A 117 45.55 -39.37 6.02
N ARG A 118 45.49 -39.98 7.22
CA ARG A 118 44.26 -40.54 7.76
C ARG A 118 43.16 -39.49 7.90
N ARG A 119 43.44 -38.33 8.51
CA ARG A 119 42.45 -37.24 8.65
C ARG A 119 41.96 -36.72 7.31
N LYS A 120 42.83 -36.60 6.30
CA LYS A 120 42.44 -36.20 4.94
C LYS A 120 41.49 -37.22 4.30
N SER A 121 41.78 -38.51 4.47
CA SER A 121 40.91 -39.59 3.98
C SER A 121 39.56 -39.59 4.70
N GLU A 122 39.55 -39.45 6.03
CA GLU A 122 38.32 -39.32 6.82
C GLU A 122 37.49 -38.11 6.38
N LEU A 123 38.10 -36.95 6.19
CA LEU A 123 37.41 -35.75 5.70
C LEU A 123 36.84 -35.95 4.30
N ALA A 124 37.61 -36.52 3.37
CA ALA A 124 37.14 -36.81 2.02
C ALA A 124 35.97 -37.81 2.03
N SER A 125 36.00 -38.81 2.91
CA SER A 125 34.89 -39.76 3.07
C SER A 125 33.64 -39.10 3.66
N ALA A 126 33.81 -38.17 4.61
CA ALA A 126 32.71 -37.45 5.24
C ALA A 126 32.10 -36.38 4.32
N SER A 127 32.93 -35.71 3.51
CA SER A 127 32.48 -34.71 2.54
C SER A 127 31.87 -35.33 1.29
N ASN A 128 32.12 -36.62 1.04
CA ASN A 128 31.60 -37.32 -0.13
C ASN A 128 30.07 -37.26 -0.19
N GLY A 129 29.57 -36.81 -1.34
CA GLY A 129 28.15 -36.62 -1.60
C GLY A 129 27.48 -35.48 -0.81
N SER A 130 28.21 -34.70 -0.01
CA SER A 130 27.61 -33.57 0.73
C SER A 130 27.12 -32.45 -0.19
N GLU A 131 27.84 -32.18 -1.27
CA GLU A 131 27.44 -31.23 -2.32
C GLU A 131 26.25 -31.76 -3.12
N ALA A 132 26.29 -33.03 -3.53
CA ALA A 132 25.16 -33.66 -4.23
C ALA A 132 23.88 -33.68 -3.37
N ARG A 133 24.00 -33.89 -2.04
CA ARG A 133 22.86 -33.79 -1.12
C ARG A 133 22.34 -32.36 -1.01
N ARG A 134 23.23 -31.36 -0.92
CA ARG A 134 22.85 -29.94 -0.89
C ARG A 134 22.15 -29.51 -2.18
N ALA A 135 22.71 -29.85 -3.34
CA ALA A 135 22.12 -29.54 -4.64
C ALA A 135 20.71 -30.15 -4.79
N ARG A 136 20.50 -31.40 -4.35
CA ARG A 136 19.17 -32.03 -4.36
C ARG A 136 18.17 -31.31 -3.46
N GLN A 137 18.61 -30.86 -2.28
CA GLN A 137 17.76 -30.10 -1.35
C GLN A 137 17.38 -28.73 -1.93
N GLU A 138 18.33 -28.05 -2.57
CA GLU A 138 18.08 -26.79 -3.27
C GLU A 138 17.07 -26.98 -4.41
N GLU A 139 17.26 -27.99 -5.27
CA GLU A 139 16.34 -28.30 -6.37
C GLU A 139 14.92 -28.62 -5.87
N GLU A 140 14.81 -29.39 -4.78
CA GLU A 140 13.52 -29.71 -4.15
C GLU A 140 12.81 -28.46 -3.63
N ILE A 141 13.53 -27.57 -2.95
CA ILE A 141 13.01 -26.30 -2.44
C ILE A 141 12.58 -25.40 -3.61
N GLU A 142 13.41 -25.27 -4.65
CA GLU A 142 13.07 -24.49 -5.85
C GLU A 142 11.82 -25.02 -6.55
N GLN A 143 11.69 -26.35 -6.69
CA GLN A 143 10.51 -26.96 -7.28
C GLN A 143 9.27 -26.74 -6.41
N SER A 144 9.41 -26.78 -5.09
CA SER A 144 8.34 -26.46 -4.14
C SER A 144 7.91 -25.00 -4.24
N ILE A 145 8.86 -24.06 -4.29
CA ILE A 145 8.61 -22.62 -4.48
C ILE A 145 7.86 -22.39 -5.80
N ARG A 146 8.33 -22.99 -6.91
CA ARG A 146 7.66 -22.88 -8.22
C ARG A 146 6.22 -23.39 -8.16
N ARG A 147 5.99 -24.57 -7.56
CA ARG A 147 4.65 -25.15 -7.39
C ARG A 147 3.75 -24.27 -6.52
N ASN A 148 4.26 -23.74 -5.41
CA ASN A 148 3.51 -22.87 -4.52
C ASN A 148 3.18 -21.52 -5.18
N LYS A 149 4.13 -20.91 -5.89
CA LYS A 149 3.90 -19.66 -6.64
C LYS A 149 2.83 -19.85 -7.72
N TYR A 150 2.86 -20.96 -8.46
CA TYR A 150 1.82 -21.28 -9.43
C TYR A 150 0.44 -21.39 -8.78
N LYS A 151 0.30 -22.16 -7.69
CA LYS A 151 -0.96 -22.29 -6.95
C LYS A 151 -1.43 -20.95 -6.37
N TRP A 152 -0.51 -20.15 -5.82
CA TRP A 152 -0.82 -18.84 -5.26
C TRP A 152 -1.38 -17.88 -6.31
N ASN A 153 -0.72 -17.81 -7.48
CA ASN A 153 -1.19 -17.02 -8.62
C ASN A 153 -2.56 -17.50 -9.12
N GLN A 154 -2.76 -18.82 -9.20
CA GLN A 154 -4.02 -19.40 -9.66
C GLN A 154 -5.18 -19.08 -8.72
N VAL A 155 -5.00 -19.29 -7.41
CA VAL A 155 -6.01 -18.95 -6.40
C VAL A 155 -6.28 -17.45 -6.38
N HIS A 156 -5.25 -16.62 -6.55
CA HIS A 156 -5.41 -15.18 -6.65
C HIS A 156 -6.26 -14.76 -7.86
N SER A 157 -6.00 -15.32 -9.04
CA SER A 157 -6.77 -15.06 -10.27
C SER A 157 -8.25 -15.45 -10.12
N ILE A 158 -8.51 -16.63 -9.53
CA ILE A 158 -9.87 -17.10 -9.23
C ILE A 158 -10.55 -16.13 -8.26
N THR A 159 -9.85 -15.75 -7.17
CA THR A 159 -10.38 -14.82 -6.17
C THR A 159 -10.73 -13.48 -6.80
N ALA A 160 -9.85 -12.91 -7.62
CA ALA A 160 -10.10 -11.64 -8.32
C ALA A 160 -11.35 -11.75 -9.21
N SER A 161 -11.48 -12.83 -9.97
CA SER A 161 -12.64 -13.08 -10.84
C SER A 161 -13.94 -13.22 -10.05
N SER A 162 -13.91 -13.94 -8.92
CA SER A 162 -15.08 -14.07 -8.03
C SER A 162 -15.51 -12.74 -7.45
N ARG A 163 -14.58 -11.86 -7.07
CA ARG A 163 -14.91 -10.50 -6.58
C ARG A 163 -15.60 -9.66 -7.63
N VAL A 164 -15.09 -9.66 -8.86
CA VAL A 164 -15.71 -8.96 -10.01
C VAL A 164 -17.12 -9.47 -10.24
N PHE A 165 -17.30 -10.79 -10.24
CA PHE A 165 -18.61 -11.43 -10.40
C PHE A 165 -19.59 -10.98 -9.31
N LEU A 166 -19.20 -11.04 -8.04
CA LEU A 166 -20.04 -10.64 -6.90
C LEU A 166 -20.43 -9.15 -6.97
N CYS A 167 -19.51 -8.26 -7.33
CA CYS A 167 -19.80 -6.84 -7.51
C CYS A 167 -20.84 -6.62 -8.62
N GLY A 168 -20.66 -7.30 -9.76
CA GLY A 168 -21.58 -7.18 -10.89
C GLY A 168 -22.97 -7.77 -10.61
N GLU A 169 -23.06 -8.89 -9.89
CA GLU A 169 -24.36 -9.46 -9.50
C GLU A 169 -25.06 -8.64 -8.42
N ALA A 170 -24.31 -8.11 -7.44
CA ALA A 170 -24.87 -7.17 -6.47
C ALA A 170 -25.45 -5.93 -7.17
N ALA A 171 -24.72 -5.33 -8.11
CA ALA A 171 -25.21 -4.19 -8.87
C ALA A 171 -26.54 -4.48 -9.60
N LYS A 172 -26.66 -5.68 -10.22
CA LYS A 172 -27.90 -6.10 -10.87
C LYS A 172 -29.05 -6.32 -9.89
N LEU A 173 -28.79 -6.95 -8.74
CA LEU A 173 -29.79 -7.21 -7.70
C LEU A 173 -30.33 -5.91 -7.09
N TYR A 174 -29.46 -4.92 -6.89
CA TYR A 174 -29.84 -3.57 -6.48
C TYR A 174 -30.52 -2.77 -7.60
N GLY A 175 -30.65 -3.34 -8.80
CA GLY A 175 -31.31 -2.70 -9.93
C GLY A 175 -30.52 -1.53 -10.51
N LEU A 176 -29.19 -1.55 -10.44
CA LEU A 176 -28.34 -0.58 -11.14
C LEU A 176 -28.53 -0.72 -12.64
N ARG A 177 -29.04 0.31 -13.30
CA ARG A 177 -29.31 0.31 -14.74
C ARG A 177 -28.99 1.66 -15.35
N ARG A 178 -28.59 1.63 -16.62
CA ARG A 178 -28.52 2.81 -17.50
C ARG A 178 -29.79 2.85 -18.34
N SER A 179 -30.49 3.98 -18.33
CA SER A 179 -31.63 4.27 -19.19
C SER A 179 -31.28 5.41 -20.13
N VAL A 180 -31.47 5.19 -21.43
CA VAL A 180 -31.29 6.23 -22.45
C VAL A 180 -32.69 6.62 -22.93
N SER A 181 -33.11 7.84 -22.65
CA SER A 181 -34.34 8.38 -23.23
C SER A 181 -34.10 8.73 -24.70
N ARG A 182 -35.11 8.60 -25.58
CA ARG A 182 -34.97 8.92 -27.02
C ARG A 182 -34.58 10.39 -27.19
N GLY A 183 -33.30 10.65 -27.49
CA GLY A 183 -32.74 12.00 -27.64
C GLY A 183 -32.42 12.74 -26.33
N GLY A 184 -32.54 12.07 -25.18
CA GLY A 184 -32.25 12.66 -23.87
C GLY A 184 -30.88 12.26 -23.30
N PRO A 185 -30.42 12.92 -22.23
CA PRO A 185 -29.19 12.55 -21.53
C PRO A 185 -29.29 11.13 -20.94
N GLU A 186 -28.15 10.47 -20.79
CA GLU A 186 -28.08 9.17 -20.12
C GLU A 186 -28.49 9.30 -18.64
N GLU A 187 -29.51 8.56 -18.23
CA GLU A 187 -29.93 8.44 -16.83
C GLU A 187 -29.39 7.15 -16.21
N TYR A 188 -29.03 7.21 -14.93
CA TYR A 188 -28.58 6.05 -14.17
C TYR A 188 -29.51 5.86 -12.96
N LYS A 189 -29.94 4.64 -12.69
CA LYS A 189 -30.92 4.34 -11.62
C LYS A 189 -30.48 3.18 -10.75
N ILE A 190 -30.80 3.21 -9.45
CA ILE A 190 -30.66 2.09 -8.49
C ILE A 190 -32.02 1.86 -7.84
N GLY A 191 -32.56 0.64 -7.94
CA GLY A 191 -33.87 0.30 -7.36
C GLY A 191 -35.01 1.16 -7.90
N GLY A 192 -34.91 1.67 -9.14
CA GLY A 192 -35.88 2.59 -9.72
C GLY A 192 -35.70 4.08 -9.37
N VAL A 193 -34.80 4.39 -8.42
CA VAL A 193 -34.47 5.78 -8.03
C VAL A 193 -33.35 6.32 -8.93
N THR A 194 -33.56 7.48 -9.54
CA THR A 194 -32.54 8.15 -10.37
C THR A 194 -31.36 8.61 -9.51
N ILE A 195 -30.14 8.27 -9.94
CA ILE A 195 -28.91 8.83 -9.41
C ILE A 195 -28.76 10.23 -9.99
N ILE A 196 -28.86 11.23 -9.12
CA ILE A 196 -28.77 12.64 -9.48
C ILE A 196 -27.29 12.99 -9.75
N ASP A 197 -27.06 13.71 -10.85
CA ASP A 197 -25.76 14.34 -11.08
C ASP A 197 -25.56 15.44 -10.02
N LEU A 198 -24.41 15.45 -9.34
CA LEU A 198 -24.19 16.43 -8.27
C LEU A 198 -24.31 17.87 -8.77
N ARG A 199 -24.04 18.11 -10.06
CA ARG A 199 -24.14 19.45 -10.68
C ARG A 199 -25.57 19.95 -10.82
N SER A 200 -26.57 19.07 -10.80
CA SER A 200 -27.98 19.39 -10.99
C SER A 200 -28.81 19.09 -9.74
N MET A 201 -28.21 19.19 -8.55
CA MET A 201 -28.94 18.90 -7.30
C MET A 201 -29.99 19.95 -6.95
N ASN A 202 -29.86 21.18 -7.43
CA ASN A 202 -30.82 22.26 -7.14
C ASN A 202 -32.24 21.95 -7.67
N THR A 203 -32.35 21.14 -8.72
CA THR A 203 -33.63 20.78 -9.35
C THR A 203 -34.30 19.56 -8.71
N ALA A 204 -33.60 18.85 -7.81
CA ALA A 204 -34.09 17.62 -7.20
C ALA A 204 -34.70 17.85 -5.81
N THR A 205 -35.67 17.02 -5.44
CA THR A 205 -36.27 17.09 -4.11
C THR A 205 -35.33 16.51 -3.03
N PRO A 206 -35.41 16.97 -1.77
CA PRO A 206 -34.56 16.45 -0.68
C PRO A 206 -34.70 14.94 -0.46
N ALA A 207 -35.93 14.43 -0.60
CA ALA A 207 -36.23 13.01 -0.48
C ALA A 207 -35.55 12.19 -1.59
N GLN A 208 -35.57 12.68 -2.83
CA GLN A 208 -34.87 12.02 -3.95
C GLN A 208 -33.35 12.00 -3.74
N ILE A 209 -32.74 13.12 -3.36
CA ILE A 209 -31.29 13.20 -3.07
C ILE A 209 -30.91 12.22 -1.96
N THR A 210 -31.60 12.28 -0.83
CA THR A 210 -31.33 11.43 0.34
C THR A 210 -31.46 9.94 0.01
N THR A 211 -32.50 9.57 -0.73
CA THR A 211 -32.74 8.17 -1.12
C THR A 211 -31.66 7.69 -2.09
N ALA A 212 -31.33 8.49 -3.10
CA ALA A 212 -30.30 8.17 -4.09
C ALA A 212 -28.93 7.98 -3.41
N LEU A 213 -28.51 8.91 -2.54
CA LEU A 213 -27.26 8.80 -1.80
C LEU A 213 -27.22 7.58 -0.88
N SER A 214 -28.33 7.26 -0.21
CA SER A 214 -28.44 6.08 0.65
C SER A 214 -28.27 4.77 -0.14
N HIS A 215 -28.89 4.68 -1.31
CA HIS A 215 -28.72 3.52 -2.22
C HIS A 215 -27.28 3.40 -2.73
N ILE A 216 -26.66 4.52 -3.12
CA ILE A 216 -25.26 4.55 -3.59
C ILE A 216 -24.33 4.09 -2.48
N VAL A 217 -24.45 4.65 -1.27
CA VAL A 217 -23.65 4.29 -0.11
C VAL A 217 -23.74 2.81 0.19
N HIS A 218 -24.96 2.26 0.21
CA HIS A 218 -25.16 0.85 0.52
C HIS A 218 -24.50 -0.07 -0.52
N LEU A 219 -24.73 0.19 -1.82
CA LEU A 219 -24.13 -0.60 -2.88
C LEU A 219 -22.61 -0.41 -2.96
N LEU A 220 -22.10 0.79 -2.66
CA LEU A 220 -20.66 1.08 -2.65
C LEU A 220 -19.99 0.30 -1.52
N MET A 221 -20.55 0.31 -0.31
CA MET A 221 -20.01 -0.44 0.82
C MET A 221 -20.04 -1.95 0.58
N LEU A 222 -21.09 -2.47 -0.06
CA LEU A 222 -21.14 -3.88 -0.46
C LEU A 222 -20.06 -4.21 -1.51
N THR A 223 -19.85 -3.31 -2.47
CA THR A 223 -18.82 -3.45 -3.51
C THR A 223 -17.41 -3.44 -2.90
N THR A 224 -17.12 -2.49 -2.01
CA THR A 224 -15.80 -2.37 -1.37
C THR A 224 -15.53 -3.56 -0.44
N HIS A 225 -16.58 -4.09 0.20
CA HIS A 225 -16.51 -5.35 0.96
C HIS A 225 -16.10 -6.53 0.06
N TYR A 226 -16.76 -6.74 -1.09
CA TYR A 226 -16.39 -7.82 -2.00
C TYR A 226 -15.00 -7.65 -2.59
N LEU A 227 -14.62 -6.43 -2.99
CA LEU A 227 -13.26 -6.12 -3.45
C LEU A 227 -12.22 -6.20 -2.31
N ALA A 228 -12.67 -6.26 -1.05
CA ALA A 228 -11.88 -6.14 0.16
C ALA A 228 -10.94 -4.92 0.11
N ILE A 229 -11.49 -3.78 -0.30
CA ILE A 229 -10.80 -2.48 -0.31
C ILE A 229 -11.39 -1.56 0.74
N ARG A 230 -10.52 -0.74 1.33
CA ARG A 230 -10.88 0.32 2.25
C ARG A 230 -10.98 1.62 1.47
N LEU A 231 -12.05 2.38 1.69
CA LEU A 231 -12.27 3.69 1.09
C LEU A 231 -11.37 4.75 1.74
N PRO A 232 -10.93 5.78 1.00
CA PRO A 232 -10.21 6.92 1.57
C PRO A 232 -11.01 7.68 2.62
N ALA A 233 -12.28 8.00 2.32
CA ALA A 233 -13.20 8.58 3.29
C ALA A 233 -14.04 7.46 3.94
N GLU A 234 -14.10 7.46 5.26
CA GLU A 234 -14.84 6.45 6.01
C GLU A 234 -16.34 6.77 5.97
N ILE A 235 -17.14 5.80 5.51
CA ILE A 235 -18.59 5.89 5.47
C ILE A 235 -19.19 5.17 6.68
N THR A 236 -20.10 5.84 7.38
CA THR A 236 -20.95 5.25 8.41
C THR A 236 -22.29 4.87 7.77
N LEU A 237 -22.60 3.58 7.78
CA LEU A 237 -23.90 3.06 7.32
C LEU A 237 -25.00 3.35 8.36
N PRO A 238 -26.28 3.39 7.94
CA PRO A 238 -27.40 3.47 8.86
C PRO A 238 -27.37 2.37 9.93
N HIS A 239 -27.59 2.75 11.20
CA HIS A 239 -27.71 1.86 12.35
C HIS A 239 -28.78 2.37 13.33
N ARG A 240 -29.01 1.66 14.44
CA ARG A 240 -30.08 1.96 15.40
C ARG A 240 -30.08 3.41 15.90
N ASP A 241 -28.91 3.96 16.17
CA ASP A 241 -28.76 5.31 16.73
C ASP A 241 -28.60 6.38 15.64
N TYR A 242 -28.54 5.96 14.37
CA TYR A 242 -28.52 6.86 13.24
C TYR A 242 -29.09 6.27 11.95
N PRO A 243 -30.30 6.68 11.53
CA PRO A 243 -31.00 6.04 10.43
C PRO A 243 -30.51 6.43 9.03
N LEU A 244 -29.54 7.36 8.91
CA LEU A 244 -29.09 7.92 7.65
C LEU A 244 -27.57 7.79 7.48
N PRO A 245 -27.01 7.78 6.27
CA PRO A 245 -25.58 7.65 6.08
C PRO A 245 -24.82 8.95 6.37
N THR A 246 -23.59 8.82 6.86
CA THR A 246 -22.60 9.90 6.97
C THR A 246 -21.23 9.48 6.46
N ILE A 247 -20.36 10.45 6.22
CA ILE A 247 -18.99 10.23 5.78
C ILE A 247 -18.01 11.12 6.56
N PHE A 248 -16.81 10.64 6.87
CA PHE A 248 -15.74 11.40 7.53
C PHE A 248 -14.82 12.09 6.53
N SER A 249 -14.07 13.12 6.95
CA SER A 249 -12.99 13.67 6.11
C SER A 249 -11.90 12.64 5.89
N LEU A 250 -11.11 12.81 4.83
CA LEU A 250 -9.89 12.04 4.63
C LEU A 250 -8.96 12.08 5.86
N SER A 251 -8.86 13.23 6.54
CA SER A 251 -8.00 13.41 7.71
C SER A 251 -8.51 12.74 8.99
N SER A 252 -9.82 12.53 9.10
CA SER A 252 -10.43 11.95 10.31
C SER A 252 -10.85 10.50 10.14
N SER A 253 -10.90 10.01 8.90
CA SER A 253 -11.27 8.65 8.55
C SER A 253 -10.36 7.64 9.25
N TYR A 254 -10.99 6.73 9.98
CA TYR A 254 -10.40 5.62 10.70
C TYR A 254 -9.35 5.96 11.78
N MET A 255 -9.35 7.20 12.27
CA MET A 255 -8.47 7.61 13.36
C MET A 255 -9.07 7.30 14.74
N HIS A 256 -10.39 7.03 14.83
CA HIS A 256 -11.11 6.94 16.09
C HIS A 256 -12.02 5.71 16.11
N ASN A 257 -11.85 4.83 17.11
CA ASN A 257 -12.61 3.59 17.21
C ASN A 257 -13.96 3.73 17.93
N ASN A 258 -14.25 4.86 18.58
CA ASN A 258 -15.47 5.07 19.38
C ASN A 258 -15.85 6.56 19.42
N ILE A 259 -16.39 7.08 18.31
CA ILE A 259 -16.93 8.44 18.27
C ILE A 259 -18.35 8.38 18.85
N PRO A 260 -18.66 9.10 19.94
CA PRO A 260 -20.03 9.23 20.43
C PRO A 260 -20.91 9.77 19.30
N PHE A 261 -21.94 9.01 18.97
CA PHE A 261 -22.86 9.35 17.91
C PHE A 261 -24.00 10.23 18.47
N PRO A 262 -24.43 11.31 17.79
CA PRO A 262 -23.84 11.95 16.62
C PRO A 262 -22.64 12.77 17.10
N GLY A 263 -21.60 12.98 16.29
CA GLY A 263 -20.53 13.96 16.59
C GLY A 263 -21.01 15.43 16.66
N ILE A 264 -22.31 15.63 16.94
CA ILE A 264 -23.06 16.86 17.12
C ILE A 264 -23.49 16.92 18.59
N THR A 265 -22.57 16.96 19.55
CA THR A 265 -22.89 17.66 20.79
C THR A 265 -22.68 19.14 20.52
N SER A 266 -23.71 19.80 19.98
CA SER A 266 -23.96 21.19 20.37
C SER A 266 -24.38 21.16 21.83
N ALA A 267 -23.43 20.86 22.72
CA ALA A 267 -23.53 21.31 24.09
C ALA A 267 -23.14 22.78 24.03
N GLN A 268 -24.08 23.65 23.68
CA GLN A 268 -24.03 24.96 24.30
C GLN A 268 -24.03 24.69 25.80
N PRO A 269 -22.99 25.11 26.55
CA PRO A 269 -23.05 24.99 27.99
C PRO A 269 -24.27 25.82 28.42
N SER A 270 -25.32 25.16 28.90
CA SER A 270 -26.31 25.87 29.68
C SER A 270 -25.55 26.48 30.86
N SER A 271 -25.63 27.80 30.98
CA SER A 271 -24.89 28.63 31.94
C SER A 271 -25.10 28.24 33.43
N ASN A 272 -25.91 27.22 33.72
CA ASN A 272 -26.41 26.90 35.06
C ASN A 272 -26.05 25.49 35.57
N SER A 273 -25.08 24.80 34.98
CA SER A 273 -24.66 23.49 35.51
C SER A 273 -23.55 23.62 36.60
N PRO A 274 -23.72 23.01 37.80
CA PRO A 274 -22.77 23.14 38.90
C PRO A 274 -21.41 22.51 38.58
N SER A 275 -20.35 23.11 39.10
CA SER A 275 -18.94 22.82 38.78
C SER A 275 -18.48 21.37 39.00
N THR A 276 -19.28 20.55 39.67
CA THR A 276 -18.98 19.14 40.00
C THR A 276 -19.37 18.15 38.90
N SER A 277 -20.20 18.52 37.92
CA SER A 277 -20.56 17.66 36.78
C SER A 277 -19.57 17.73 35.60
N ARG A 278 -18.48 18.50 35.73
CA ARG A 278 -17.46 18.69 34.67
C ARG A 278 -16.43 17.57 34.55
N HIS A 279 -16.63 16.42 35.21
CA HIS A 279 -15.70 15.27 35.17
C HIS A 279 -15.88 14.34 33.95
N GLY A 280 -16.48 14.85 32.87
CA GLY A 280 -16.58 14.14 31.60
C GLY A 280 -16.52 15.14 30.44
N GLU A 281 -15.44 15.92 30.36
CA GLU A 281 -15.18 16.76 29.18
C GLU A 281 -15.02 15.84 27.96
N ILE A 282 -16.07 15.77 27.15
CA ILE A 282 -16.01 15.24 25.78
C ILE A 282 -14.88 15.99 25.07
N PRO A 283 -13.88 15.31 24.48
CA PRO A 283 -12.74 15.98 23.88
C PRO A 283 -13.22 16.94 22.78
N LYS A 284 -12.81 18.21 22.87
CA LYS A 284 -13.17 19.31 21.96
C LYS A 284 -12.73 19.09 20.49
N ASN A 285 -12.12 17.94 20.19
CA ASN A 285 -11.52 17.58 18.89
C ASN A 285 -12.08 16.25 18.35
N LEU A 286 -13.36 15.94 18.57
CA LEU A 286 -13.96 14.78 17.94
C LEU A 286 -14.17 15.03 16.43
N PRO A 287 -13.97 14.02 15.58
CA PRO A 287 -14.31 14.12 14.17
C PRO A 287 -15.78 14.47 13.97
N ARG A 288 -16.05 15.45 13.10
CA ARG A 288 -17.41 15.78 12.70
C ARG A 288 -17.77 15.02 11.41
N PRO A 289 -18.67 14.03 11.46
CA PRO A 289 -19.18 13.36 10.27
C PRO A 289 -20.05 14.31 9.44
N ARG A 290 -20.08 14.08 8.13
CA ARG A 290 -20.72 14.93 7.12
C ARG A 290 -21.98 14.22 6.65
N PRO A 291 -23.14 14.89 6.69
CA PRO A 291 -24.40 14.26 6.35
C PRO A 291 -24.44 13.93 4.85
N LEU A 292 -24.95 12.75 4.50
CA LEU A 292 -25.27 12.35 3.12
C LEU A 292 -26.79 12.35 2.89
N PHE A 293 -27.49 13.32 3.49
CA PHE A 293 -28.94 13.49 3.41
C PHE A 293 -29.33 14.96 3.54
N LEU A 294 -30.56 15.27 3.13
CA LEU A 294 -31.18 16.58 3.19
C LEU A 294 -32.60 16.49 3.73
N HIS A 295 -32.98 17.46 4.55
CA HIS A 295 -34.37 17.63 5.02
C HIS A 295 -35.12 18.76 4.30
N LYS A 296 -34.39 19.66 3.64
CA LYS A 296 -34.92 20.84 2.95
C LYS A 296 -34.27 20.99 1.58
N PRO A 297 -34.92 21.67 0.61
CA PRO A 297 -34.34 21.94 -0.69
C PRO A 297 -32.99 22.63 -0.58
N LEU A 298 -32.07 22.27 -1.46
CA LEU A 298 -30.68 22.70 -1.39
C LEU A 298 -30.50 24.25 -1.45
N PRO A 299 -31.22 24.99 -2.31
CA PRO A 299 -31.15 26.45 -2.32
C PRO A 299 -31.63 27.09 -1.00
N LEU A 300 -32.67 26.52 -0.39
CA LEU A 300 -33.21 27.03 0.88
C LEU A 300 -32.26 26.74 2.04
N LEU A 301 -31.61 25.58 2.05
CA LEU A 301 -30.57 25.24 3.03
C LEU A 301 -29.38 26.20 2.95
N ALA A 302 -28.97 26.60 1.74
CA ALA A 302 -27.86 27.54 1.55
C ALA A 302 -28.10 28.89 2.23
N ASN A 303 -29.35 29.35 2.28
CA ASN A 303 -29.75 30.61 2.92
C ASN A 303 -29.98 30.47 4.43
N GLU A 304 -30.61 29.38 4.88
CA GLU A 304 -30.98 29.18 6.29
C GLU A 304 -29.84 28.65 7.17
N ASP A 305 -29.05 27.70 6.66
CA ASP A 305 -27.92 27.09 7.37
C ASP A 305 -26.72 26.92 6.42
N PRO A 306 -25.93 27.98 6.21
CA PRO A 306 -24.76 27.94 5.34
C PRO A 306 -23.71 26.91 5.79
N ALA A 307 -23.64 26.61 7.09
CA ALA A 307 -22.69 25.65 7.65
C ALA A 307 -23.13 24.21 7.35
N GLY A 308 -24.41 23.88 7.55
CA GLY A 308 -25.00 22.60 7.16
C GLY A 308 -24.94 22.37 5.65
N TYR A 309 -25.20 23.41 4.85
CA TYR A 309 -25.02 23.37 3.40
C TYR A 309 -23.59 23.01 3.00
N ALA A 310 -22.58 23.68 3.60
CA ALA A 310 -21.18 23.41 3.31
C ALA A 310 -20.77 21.97 3.70
N LEU A 311 -21.21 21.47 4.85
CA LEU A 311 -20.92 20.11 5.30
C LEU A 311 -21.58 19.05 4.42
N PHE A 312 -22.81 19.28 3.97
CA PHE A 312 -23.48 18.39 3.03
C PHE A 312 -22.73 18.33 1.69
N LEU A 313 -22.34 19.49 1.13
CA LEU A 313 -21.55 19.53 -0.11
C LEU A 313 -20.18 18.85 0.05
N GLU A 314 -19.51 19.05 1.18
CA GLU A 314 -18.29 18.32 1.51
C GLU A 314 -18.54 16.80 1.58
N GLY A 315 -19.66 16.38 2.17
CA GLY A 315 -20.06 14.97 2.25
C GLY A 315 -20.24 14.34 0.87
N VAL A 316 -21.08 14.92 0.01
CA VAL A 316 -21.36 14.35 -1.33
C VAL A 316 -20.14 14.39 -2.25
N THR A 317 -19.25 15.38 -2.10
CA THR A 317 -17.99 15.42 -2.85
C THR A 317 -17.00 14.36 -2.38
N LEU A 318 -16.96 14.04 -1.09
CA LEU A 318 -16.18 12.90 -0.59
C LEU A 318 -16.73 11.57 -1.10
N LEU A 319 -18.06 11.42 -1.18
CA LEU A 319 -18.67 10.23 -1.79
C LEU A 319 -18.27 10.09 -3.28
N ALA A 320 -18.32 11.20 -4.04
CA ALA A 320 -17.85 11.22 -5.43
C ALA A 320 -16.36 10.85 -5.53
N TYR A 321 -15.55 11.36 -4.60
CA TYR A 321 -14.12 11.08 -4.51
C TYR A 321 -13.85 9.60 -4.22
N ASP A 322 -14.56 8.99 -3.28
CA ASP A 322 -14.45 7.57 -2.97
C ASP A 322 -14.80 6.69 -4.17
N ILE A 323 -15.89 6.99 -4.88
CA ILE A 323 -16.28 6.25 -6.08
C ILE A 323 -15.21 6.37 -7.17
N ALA A 324 -14.70 7.59 -7.39
CA ALA A 324 -13.58 7.82 -8.29
C ALA A 324 -12.33 7.03 -7.87
N TRP A 325 -11.99 7.04 -6.59
CA TRP A 325 -10.87 6.31 -6.06
C TRP A 325 -11.03 4.79 -6.28
N VAL A 326 -12.22 4.24 -6.04
CA VAL A 326 -12.51 2.84 -6.31
C VAL A 326 -12.35 2.54 -7.80
N CYS A 327 -12.93 3.34 -8.70
CA CYS A 327 -12.74 3.18 -10.15
C CYS A 327 -11.26 3.10 -10.52
N LYS A 328 -10.43 4.04 -10.08
CA LYS A 328 -8.98 4.04 -10.36
C LYS A 328 -8.28 2.81 -9.76
N SER A 329 -8.60 2.44 -8.52
CA SER A 329 -8.03 1.25 -7.86
C SER A 329 -8.31 -0.05 -8.62
N GLN A 330 -9.40 -0.07 -9.38
CA GLN A 330 -9.84 -1.22 -10.17
C GLN A 330 -9.47 -1.11 -11.66
N GLY A 331 -8.69 -0.10 -12.04
CA GLY A 331 -8.28 0.13 -13.43
C GLY A 331 -9.38 0.63 -14.36
N ILE A 332 -10.45 1.20 -13.80
CA ILE A 332 -11.56 1.78 -14.55
C ILE A 332 -11.29 3.28 -14.78
N PRO A 333 -11.22 3.75 -16.04
CA PRO A 333 -11.05 5.16 -16.33
C PRO A 333 -12.27 5.97 -15.88
N ILE A 334 -12.03 7.23 -15.50
CA ILE A 334 -13.07 8.18 -15.11
C ILE A 334 -13.15 9.26 -16.18
N GLY A 335 -14.35 9.46 -16.74
CA GLY A 335 -14.56 10.37 -17.87
C GLY A 335 -14.22 9.74 -19.22
N LEU A 336 -14.41 10.52 -20.28
CA LEU A 336 -14.26 10.04 -21.67
C LEU A 336 -12.82 10.19 -22.22
N GLU A 337 -11.91 10.92 -21.56
CA GLU A 337 -10.52 11.13 -22.02
C GLU A 337 -9.47 11.31 -20.89
N ALA A 338 -8.18 11.24 -21.26
CA ALA A 338 -6.99 11.35 -20.40
C ALA A 338 -6.87 12.69 -19.63
N THR A 339 -7.68 13.69 -19.97
CA THR A 339 -7.86 14.94 -19.22
C THR A 339 -9.18 14.89 -18.47
N SER A 340 -9.22 14.13 -17.36
CA SER A 340 -10.37 14.10 -16.47
C SER A 340 -10.71 15.52 -16.03
N THR A 341 -11.73 16.13 -16.64
CA THR A 341 -12.26 17.41 -16.16
C THR A 341 -12.84 17.15 -14.78
N LEU A 342 -12.64 18.09 -13.85
CA LEU A 342 -13.14 17.97 -12.46
C LEU A 342 -14.64 17.65 -12.42
N ASP A 343 -15.37 18.02 -13.48
CA ASP A 343 -16.79 17.82 -13.62
C ASP A 343 -17.18 16.35 -13.89
N GLU A 344 -16.29 15.53 -14.44
CA GLU A 344 -16.56 14.11 -14.71
C GLU A 344 -16.61 13.25 -13.43
N LEU A 345 -16.06 13.75 -12.33
CA LEU A 345 -16.17 13.11 -11.00
C LEU A 345 -17.58 13.23 -10.44
N PHE A 346 -18.31 14.30 -10.79
CA PHE A 346 -19.68 14.55 -10.34
C PHE A 346 -20.72 13.67 -11.06
N ALA A 347 -20.36 13.06 -12.19
CA ALA A 347 -21.16 12.06 -12.90
C ALA A 347 -21.13 10.68 -12.18
N ILE A 348 -21.52 10.66 -10.90
CA ILE A 348 -21.40 9.49 -10.01
C ILE A 348 -22.12 8.27 -10.61
N GLY A 349 -23.32 8.45 -11.15
CA GLY A 349 -24.10 7.35 -11.72
C GLY A 349 -23.37 6.63 -12.85
N ARG A 350 -22.76 7.38 -13.78
CA ARG A 350 -21.96 6.83 -14.89
C ARG A 350 -20.71 6.12 -14.38
N ASN A 351 -19.97 6.75 -13.47
CA ASN A 351 -18.75 6.18 -12.92
C ASN A 351 -19.03 4.86 -12.19
N PHE A 352 -20.11 4.83 -11.40
CA PHE A 352 -20.52 3.66 -10.64
C PHE A 352 -21.07 2.54 -11.52
N TYR A 353 -21.82 2.88 -12.56
CA TYR A 353 -22.25 1.93 -13.59
C TYR A 353 -21.05 1.32 -14.33
N ASN A 354 -20.09 2.15 -14.74
CA ASN A 354 -18.90 1.68 -15.45
C ASN A 354 -18.03 0.76 -14.61
N LEU A 355 -17.89 1.06 -13.31
CA LEU A 355 -17.19 0.21 -12.35
C LEU A 355 -17.82 -1.19 -12.26
N LEU A 356 -19.15 -1.27 -12.19
CA LEU A 356 -19.84 -2.50 -11.79
C LEU A 356 -20.35 -3.34 -12.97
N LEU A 357 -20.69 -2.71 -14.11
CA LEU A 357 -21.43 -3.35 -15.20
C LEU A 357 -20.75 -3.24 -16.58
N THR A 358 -19.83 -2.29 -16.81
CA THR A 358 -19.19 -2.07 -18.13
C THR A 358 -17.89 -2.88 -18.31
N ASN A 359 -17.54 -3.77 -17.37
CA ASN A 359 -16.27 -4.49 -17.44
C ASN A 359 -16.25 -5.53 -18.60
N PRO A 360 -15.30 -5.43 -19.55
CA PRO A 360 -15.25 -6.27 -20.76
C PRO A 360 -14.93 -7.76 -20.52
N SER A 361 -14.52 -8.16 -19.31
CA SER A 361 -14.12 -9.55 -19.02
C SER A 361 -15.16 -10.37 -18.25
N ARG A 362 -16.44 -10.19 -18.52
CA ARG A 362 -17.48 -11.16 -18.09
C ARG A 362 -17.35 -12.44 -18.93
N SER A 363 -16.27 -13.21 -18.76
CA SER A 363 -16.37 -14.64 -19.00
C SER A 363 -17.20 -15.22 -17.86
N GLY A 364 -18.25 -15.98 -18.21
CA GLY A 364 -19.12 -16.62 -17.22
C GLY A 364 -18.33 -17.53 -16.27
N PRO A 365 -18.95 -17.96 -15.15
CA PRO A 365 -18.30 -18.90 -14.24
C PRO A 365 -17.84 -20.14 -15.03
N PRO A 366 -16.64 -20.71 -14.76
CA PRO A 366 -16.25 -21.96 -15.38
C PRO A 366 -17.26 -23.02 -14.93
N THR A 367 -18.15 -23.40 -15.86
CA THR A 367 -19.10 -24.48 -15.70
C THR A 367 -18.34 -25.71 -15.24
N ARG A 368 -18.77 -26.31 -14.12
CA ARG A 368 -18.25 -27.60 -13.65
C ARG A 368 -18.32 -28.59 -14.82
N THR A 369 -17.17 -29.19 -15.12
CA THR A 369 -16.90 -30.36 -15.98
C THR A 369 -18.11 -31.03 -16.64
N PRO A 370 -17.96 -31.41 -17.92
CA PRO A 370 -18.01 -32.84 -18.19
C PRO A 370 -16.76 -33.35 -18.91
N SER A 371 -16.41 -34.57 -18.52
CA SER A 371 -15.48 -35.47 -19.17
C SER A 371 -15.78 -35.64 -20.66
N SER A 372 -14.78 -35.40 -21.51
CA SER A 372 -14.62 -36.16 -22.76
C SER A 372 -13.14 -36.22 -23.12
N GLN A 373 -12.63 -37.44 -23.15
CA GLN A 373 -11.30 -37.79 -23.67
C GLN A 373 -11.09 -37.19 -25.06
N ALA A 374 -9.97 -36.52 -25.26
CA ALA A 374 -9.40 -36.29 -26.58
C ALA A 374 -7.99 -36.89 -26.59
N THR A 375 -7.83 -37.91 -27.41
CA THR A 375 -6.58 -38.61 -27.74
C THR A 375 -5.53 -37.66 -28.34
N PRO A 376 -4.22 -37.83 -28.06
CA PRO A 376 -3.19 -37.03 -28.74
C PRO A 376 -2.83 -37.66 -30.10
N PRO A 377 -2.67 -36.89 -31.19
CA PRO A 377 -1.96 -37.39 -32.34
C PRO A 377 -0.45 -37.33 -32.07
N ARG A 378 0.20 -38.47 -32.33
CA ARG A 378 1.66 -38.62 -32.42
C ARG A 378 2.24 -37.70 -33.49
N GLY A 379 3.43 -37.17 -33.22
CA GLY A 379 4.43 -36.83 -34.23
C GLY A 379 4.78 -35.34 -34.29
N GLY A 380 5.92 -34.98 -33.72
CA GLY A 380 6.49 -33.64 -33.86
C GLY A 380 7.73 -33.49 -33.00
N THR A 381 8.86 -33.34 -33.65
CA THR A 381 10.23 -33.43 -33.17
C THR A 381 10.57 -32.39 -32.10
N ARG A 382 11.44 -32.80 -31.17
CA ARG A 382 11.96 -32.04 -30.03
C ARG A 382 13.15 -31.18 -30.48
N GLU A 383 12.99 -29.87 -30.48
CA GLU A 383 14.10 -28.90 -30.46
C GLU A 383 13.92 -27.93 -29.27
N PRO A 384 14.99 -27.48 -28.61
CA PRO A 384 14.92 -26.67 -27.39
C PRO A 384 14.88 -25.19 -27.76
N GLU A 385 13.69 -24.59 -27.79
CA GLU A 385 13.58 -23.15 -28.00
C GLU A 385 13.74 -22.37 -26.69
N SER A 386 14.80 -21.57 -26.73
CA SER A 386 15.19 -20.42 -25.91
C SER A 386 14.08 -19.70 -25.16
N GLU A 387 14.42 -19.38 -23.90
CA GLU A 387 13.86 -18.29 -23.12
C GLU A 387 13.75 -17.01 -23.96
N THR A 388 12.54 -16.72 -24.43
CA THR A 388 12.16 -15.39 -24.87
C THR A 388 10.96 -14.97 -24.05
N GLU A 389 11.21 -13.99 -23.20
CA GLU A 389 10.20 -13.06 -22.71
C GLU A 389 9.39 -12.51 -23.89
N ASP A 390 8.17 -12.05 -23.63
CA ASP A 390 7.20 -11.50 -24.59
C ASP A 390 6.25 -12.46 -25.31
N SER A 391 5.70 -13.43 -24.59
CA SER A 391 4.27 -13.71 -24.79
C SER A 391 3.46 -12.55 -24.20
N LYS A 392 3.04 -11.63 -25.08
CA LYS A 392 2.07 -10.55 -24.80
C LYS A 392 0.89 -11.08 -24.00
N LYS A 393 0.98 -10.99 -22.66
CA LYS A 393 -0.17 -11.13 -21.77
C LYS A 393 -1.09 -9.97 -22.13
N VAL A 394 -2.20 -10.27 -22.79
CA VAL A 394 -3.38 -9.40 -22.75
C VAL A 394 -3.51 -8.96 -21.29
N PRO A 395 -3.46 -7.66 -20.95
CA PRO A 395 -3.52 -7.24 -19.57
C PRO A 395 -4.80 -7.82 -18.98
N GLY A 396 -4.68 -8.82 -18.11
CA GLY A 396 -5.81 -9.36 -17.39
C GLY A 396 -6.49 -8.20 -16.67
N THR A 397 -7.81 -8.22 -16.66
CA THR A 397 -8.63 -7.19 -16.05
C THR A 397 -8.12 -6.84 -14.66
N ILE A 398 -7.82 -5.55 -14.42
CA ILE A 398 -7.21 -5.07 -13.17
C ILE A 398 -8.21 -5.17 -12.01
N MET A 399 -9.51 -5.10 -12.30
CA MET A 399 -10.58 -5.18 -11.30
C MET A 399 -10.51 -6.51 -10.51
N GLY A 400 -10.62 -6.42 -9.19
CA GLY A 400 -10.56 -7.54 -8.25
C GLY A 400 -9.14 -8.00 -7.88
N ARG A 401 -8.11 -7.58 -8.64
CA ARG A 401 -6.71 -7.95 -8.41
C ARG A 401 -6.12 -7.25 -7.19
N TYR A 402 -6.11 -5.92 -7.18
CA TYR A 402 -5.58 -5.15 -6.06
C TYR A 402 -6.60 -5.05 -4.93
N SER A 403 -6.17 -5.34 -3.72
CA SER A 403 -7.04 -5.38 -2.55
C SER A 403 -6.28 -5.13 -1.26
N HIS A 404 -6.95 -4.60 -0.24
CA HIS A 404 -6.38 -4.49 1.11
C HIS A 404 -6.48 -5.81 1.88
N GLY A 405 -7.37 -6.72 1.47
CA GLY A 405 -7.61 -7.99 2.14
C GLY A 405 -6.81 -9.20 1.64
N THR A 406 -5.88 -9.03 0.67
CA THR A 406 -5.07 -10.15 0.16
C THR A 406 -3.60 -9.84 0.12
N ALA A 407 -2.76 -10.79 0.57
CA ALA A 407 -1.31 -10.66 0.58
C ALA A 407 -0.67 -10.67 -0.82
N HIS A 408 -1.25 -11.39 -1.80
CA HIS A 408 -0.69 -11.53 -3.15
C HIS A 408 -0.50 -10.21 -3.88
N SER A 409 -1.54 -9.39 -3.89
CA SER A 409 -1.56 -8.08 -4.55
C SER A 409 -2.16 -7.08 -3.57
N TYR A 410 -1.48 -6.97 -2.43
CA TYR A 410 -1.86 -6.04 -1.38
C TYR A 410 -1.73 -4.61 -1.91
N LEU A 411 -2.82 -3.84 -1.87
CA LEU A 411 -2.85 -2.49 -2.43
C LEU A 411 -1.92 -1.52 -1.66
N GLY A 412 -1.62 -1.79 -0.39
CA GLY A 412 -0.62 -1.04 0.40
C GLY A 412 0.83 -1.55 0.26
N SER A 413 1.10 -2.48 -0.66
CA SER A 413 2.48 -2.93 -0.96
C SER A 413 3.28 -1.84 -1.70
N ALA A 414 4.59 -2.05 -1.90
CA ALA A 414 5.41 -1.10 -2.67
C ALA A 414 4.87 -0.89 -4.10
N GLU A 415 4.55 -1.99 -4.80
CA GLU A 415 3.92 -1.97 -6.13
C GLU A 415 2.54 -1.28 -6.10
N GLY A 416 1.72 -1.61 -5.09
CA GLY A 416 0.40 -1.00 -4.92
C GLY A 416 0.47 0.51 -4.63
N ASN A 417 1.43 0.97 -3.82
CA ASN A 417 1.64 2.39 -3.55
C ASN A 417 2.17 3.14 -4.77
N GLU A 418 3.03 2.53 -5.58
CA GLU A 418 3.46 3.11 -6.87
C GLU A 418 2.28 3.23 -7.83
N PHE A 419 1.45 2.18 -7.91
CA PHE A 419 0.21 2.19 -8.68
C PHE A 419 -0.73 3.32 -8.23
N ILE A 420 -0.96 3.50 -6.93
CA ILE A 420 -1.79 4.60 -6.39
C ILE A 420 -1.18 5.98 -6.67
N ARG A 421 0.14 6.14 -6.53
CA ARG A 421 0.82 7.43 -6.72
C ARG A 421 0.70 7.97 -8.14
N SER A 422 0.51 7.09 -9.13
CA SER A 422 0.27 7.50 -10.52
C SER A 422 -1.06 8.25 -10.70
N TRP A 423 -1.99 8.14 -9.74
CA TRP A 423 -3.32 8.72 -9.85
C TRP A 423 -3.32 10.20 -9.50
N LYS A 424 -3.55 11.04 -10.50
CA LYS A 424 -3.89 12.45 -10.28
C LYS A 424 -5.38 12.54 -9.92
N LEU A 425 -5.71 12.53 -8.63
CA LEU A 425 -7.05 12.87 -8.14
C LEU A 425 -7.04 14.29 -7.55
N PRO A 426 -8.02 15.13 -7.87
CA PRO A 426 -8.12 16.47 -7.31
C PRO A 426 -8.33 16.45 -5.79
N SER A 427 -7.90 17.51 -5.10
CA SER A 427 -8.20 17.67 -3.67
C SER A 427 -9.72 17.75 -3.45
N PRO A 428 -10.31 16.99 -2.50
CA PRO A 428 -11.73 17.05 -2.20
C PRO A 428 -12.24 18.46 -1.87
N ILE A 429 -11.42 19.28 -1.21
CA ILE A 429 -11.76 20.68 -0.87
C ILE A 429 -11.99 21.48 -2.16
N LYS A 430 -11.09 21.35 -3.15
CA LYS A 430 -11.23 22.02 -4.45
C LYS A 430 -12.47 21.54 -5.22
N LEU A 431 -12.83 20.26 -5.07
CA LEU A 431 -14.05 19.72 -5.66
C LEU A 431 -15.30 20.29 -4.99
N ALA A 432 -15.32 20.37 -3.66
CA ALA A 432 -16.41 20.96 -2.90
C ALA A 432 -16.62 22.44 -3.25
N ASP A 433 -15.54 23.23 -3.31
CA ASP A 433 -15.59 24.65 -3.69
C ASP A 433 -16.12 24.83 -5.12
N ARG A 434 -15.67 24.01 -6.06
CA ARG A 434 -16.14 24.05 -7.46
C ARG A 434 -17.61 23.66 -7.56
N LEU A 435 -18.04 22.62 -6.85
CA LEU A 435 -19.44 22.20 -6.82
C LEU A 435 -20.32 23.31 -6.24
N LYS A 436 -19.91 23.88 -5.10
CA LYS A 436 -20.57 25.00 -4.46
C LYS A 436 -20.70 26.20 -5.40
N ALA A 437 -19.61 26.58 -6.07
CA ALA A 437 -19.61 27.69 -7.03
C ALA A 437 -20.60 27.44 -8.19
N LYS A 438 -20.64 26.23 -8.74
CA LYS A 438 -21.60 25.88 -9.80
C LYS A 438 -23.05 25.98 -9.33
N LEU A 439 -23.37 25.36 -8.20
CA LEU A 439 -24.74 25.35 -7.67
C LEU A 439 -25.22 26.75 -7.28
N LEU A 440 -24.34 27.59 -6.72
CA LEU A 440 -24.69 28.98 -6.41
C LEU A 440 -24.82 29.83 -7.68
N SER A 441 -23.98 29.60 -8.71
CA SER A 441 -24.10 30.30 -9.98
C SER A 441 -25.40 29.95 -10.72
N GLU A 442 -25.88 28.71 -10.61
CA GLU A 442 -27.17 28.30 -11.18
C GLU A 442 -28.34 29.04 -10.51
N VAL A 443 -28.32 29.15 -9.18
CA VAL A 443 -29.34 29.91 -8.43
C VAL A 443 -29.28 31.40 -8.80
N ALA A 444 -28.09 31.99 -8.84
CA ALA A 444 -27.94 33.39 -9.22
C ALA A 444 -28.39 33.64 -10.66
N ASN A 445 -28.00 32.80 -11.62
CA ASN A 445 -28.43 32.92 -13.01
C ASN A 445 -29.96 32.78 -13.15
N ALA A 446 -30.58 31.87 -12.41
CA ALA A 446 -32.04 31.78 -12.35
C ALA A 446 -32.62 33.10 -11.80
N GLU A 447 -32.10 33.66 -10.71
CA GLU A 447 -32.57 34.96 -10.20
C GLU A 447 -32.45 36.10 -11.23
N TRP A 448 -31.41 36.09 -12.07
CA TRP A 448 -31.25 37.06 -13.18
C TRP A 448 -32.21 36.81 -14.35
N GLU A 449 -32.53 35.56 -14.68
CA GLU A 449 -33.52 35.19 -15.70
C GLU A 449 -34.96 35.54 -15.27
N PHE A 450 -35.22 35.68 -13.96
CA PHE A 450 -36.51 36.06 -13.38
C PHE A 450 -36.67 37.56 -13.08
N LEU A 451 -35.65 38.40 -13.34
CA LEU A 451 -35.86 39.85 -13.35
C LEU A 451 -36.79 40.19 -14.51
N ASP A 452 -38.00 40.60 -14.13
CA ASP A 452 -39.19 40.73 -14.96
C ASP A 452 -38.90 41.46 -16.29
N GLN A 453 -39.38 40.92 -17.42
CA GLN A 453 -39.40 41.65 -18.71
C GLN A 453 -40.22 42.96 -18.61
N ASN A 454 -41.01 43.10 -17.54
CA ASN A 454 -41.76 44.31 -17.19
C ASN A 454 -40.94 45.33 -16.38
N ALA A 455 -39.69 45.04 -15.98
CA ALA A 455 -38.83 46.01 -15.27
C ALA A 455 -38.29 47.14 -16.18
N TRP A 456 -38.50 47.02 -17.50
CA TRP A 456 -38.11 48.02 -18.51
C TRP A 456 -39.30 48.60 -19.30
N THR A 457 -40.54 48.33 -18.91
CA THR A 457 -41.67 49.13 -19.41
C THR A 457 -41.66 50.46 -18.66
N LEU A 458 -41.07 51.48 -19.28
CA LEU A 458 -41.29 52.88 -18.89
C LEU A 458 -42.81 53.11 -18.91
N GLU A 459 -43.41 53.30 -17.73
CA GLU A 459 -44.69 53.98 -17.58
C GLU A 459 -44.50 55.43 -18.04
N ASP A 460 -44.60 55.67 -19.34
CA ASP A 460 -44.87 56.99 -19.89
C ASP A 460 -46.40 57.17 -19.91
N GLU A 461 -46.99 57.39 -18.73
CA GLU A 461 -48.30 58.03 -18.62
C GLU A 461 -48.11 59.53 -18.42
N LEU A 462 -48.08 60.29 -19.52
CA LEU A 462 -48.75 61.58 -19.59
C LEU A 462 -48.98 62.03 -21.05
N GLY A 463 -50.26 62.19 -21.43
CA GLY A 463 -50.66 63.20 -22.42
C GLY A 463 -51.25 62.70 -23.75
N ASP A 464 -52.55 62.42 -23.71
CA ASP A 464 -53.60 62.91 -24.62
C ASP A 464 -53.61 62.60 -26.14
N ASP A 465 -54.83 62.29 -26.57
CA ASP A 465 -55.44 62.33 -27.90
C ASP A 465 -55.06 61.31 -29.00
N GLY A 466 -56.05 60.50 -29.42
CA GLY A 466 -55.89 59.54 -30.52
C GLY A 466 -57.03 58.54 -30.79
N VAL A 467 -58.18 59.05 -31.20
CA VAL A 467 -59.28 58.46 -32.01
C VAL A 467 -59.27 56.93 -32.31
N VAL A 468 -60.39 56.29 -31.92
CA VAL A 468 -60.83 54.92 -32.22
C VAL A 468 -61.20 54.72 -33.71
N VAL A 469 -60.66 53.68 -34.38
CA VAL A 469 -61.35 52.96 -35.49
C VAL A 469 -60.91 51.48 -35.59
N GLY A 470 -61.86 50.55 -35.35
CA GLY A 470 -62.19 49.43 -36.25
C GLY A 470 -61.31 48.16 -36.38
N ALA A 471 -61.69 47.11 -35.65
CA ALA A 471 -61.94 45.69 -36.05
C ALA A 471 -61.01 44.93 -37.05
N ARG A 472 -60.52 43.73 -36.66
CA ARG A 472 -61.11 42.37 -36.93
C ARG A 472 -60.04 41.23 -37.08
N LYS A 473 -60.35 40.11 -36.41
CA LYS A 473 -60.14 38.66 -36.73
C LYS A 473 -58.77 37.94 -36.69
N GLU A 474 -58.76 36.92 -35.81
CA GLU A 474 -58.42 35.49 -35.98
C GLU A 474 -56.97 35.00 -36.22
N GLY A 475 -56.56 34.04 -35.36
CA GLY A 475 -55.54 33.03 -35.70
C GLY A 475 -54.85 32.35 -34.51
N ASN A 476 -55.51 31.38 -33.85
CA ASN A 476 -54.84 30.35 -33.02
C ASN A 476 -54.39 29.21 -33.96
N PRO A 477 -53.30 28.43 -33.70
CA PRO A 477 -53.40 27.36 -32.71
C PRO A 477 -52.11 26.99 -31.93
N ARG A 478 -52.33 26.63 -30.66
CA ARG A 478 -51.81 25.47 -29.89
C ARG A 478 -50.29 25.36 -29.61
N GLY A 479 -50.01 25.32 -28.29
CA GLY A 479 -49.36 24.13 -27.70
C GLY A 479 -48.11 24.39 -26.84
N MET A 480 -48.27 24.94 -25.63
CA MET A 480 -47.26 24.79 -24.60
C MET A 480 -47.93 24.44 -23.26
N ALA A 481 -47.97 23.15 -22.96
CA ALA A 481 -48.31 22.61 -21.66
C ALA A 481 -47.01 22.28 -20.94
N GLY A 482 -46.87 22.75 -19.69
CA GLY A 482 -45.89 22.21 -18.75
C GLY A 482 -44.84 23.18 -18.20
N MET A 483 -45.23 24.37 -17.74
CA MET A 483 -44.41 25.14 -16.81
C MET A 483 -45.08 25.03 -15.43
N GLN A 484 -44.62 24.11 -14.58
CA GLN A 484 -45.06 24.06 -13.19
C GLN A 484 -44.36 25.17 -12.41
N SER A 485 -45.16 26.12 -11.95
CA SER A 485 -44.75 27.30 -11.19
C SER A 485 -44.27 26.93 -9.78
N PHE A 486 -43.06 27.39 -9.43
CA PHE A 486 -42.45 27.28 -8.10
C PHE A 486 -42.81 28.50 -7.23
N MET A 487 -44.08 28.77 -6.96
CA MET A 487 -44.46 29.80 -5.98
C MET A 487 -45.77 29.47 -5.27
N SER A 488 -45.73 28.59 -4.27
CA SER A 488 -46.61 28.65 -3.09
C SER A 488 -46.19 27.61 -2.04
N MET A 489 -45.22 27.92 -1.20
CA MET A 489 -44.97 27.20 0.06
C MET A 489 -44.52 28.15 1.17
N ARG A 490 -45.22 29.29 1.33
CA ARG A 490 -45.02 30.18 2.48
C ARG A 490 -46.21 30.25 3.44
N THR A 491 -47.30 29.53 3.17
CA THR A 491 -48.49 29.51 4.03
C THR A 491 -49.11 28.12 4.15
N VAL A 492 -48.34 27.11 4.59
CA VAL A 492 -48.91 25.86 5.15
C VAL A 492 -47.95 25.32 6.23
N MET A 493 -47.74 26.06 7.31
CA MET A 493 -47.14 25.53 8.55
C MET A 493 -47.81 26.06 9.81
N ASP A 494 -49.08 26.50 9.71
CA ASP A 494 -49.85 26.95 10.87
C ASP A 494 -51.27 26.34 10.89
N ALA A 495 -51.35 25.02 10.64
CA ALA A 495 -52.58 24.25 10.78
C ALA A 495 -52.26 22.76 10.98
N VAL A 496 -51.54 22.43 12.05
CA VAL A 496 -51.55 21.06 12.60
C VAL A 496 -51.59 21.17 14.11
N GLU A 497 -52.78 21.46 14.65
CA GLU A 497 -53.15 20.99 15.97
C GLU A 497 -54.68 20.74 16.03
N VAL A 498 -54.99 19.50 16.39
CA VAL A 498 -56.22 18.96 17.00
C VAL A 498 -57.42 18.51 16.10
N ILE A 499 -57.81 17.24 16.36
CA ILE A 499 -59.13 16.56 16.17
C ILE A 499 -59.39 16.00 14.75
N GLY A 500 -59.57 14.70 14.47
CA GLY A 500 -59.95 13.54 15.29
C GLY A 500 -61.47 13.30 15.27
N GLY A 501 -62.03 12.64 14.26
CA GLY A 501 -63.42 12.17 14.34
C GLY A 501 -64.12 11.85 13.01
N GLU A 502 -64.78 10.70 12.98
CA GLU A 502 -65.37 9.98 11.84
C GLU A 502 -66.60 10.63 11.17
N ASP A 503 -66.76 10.25 9.90
CA ASP A 503 -67.95 10.38 9.04
C ASP A 503 -69.26 9.92 9.70
N ARG A 504 -70.29 10.78 9.75
CA ARG A 504 -71.71 10.36 9.70
C ARG A 504 -72.61 11.36 8.98
N LYS A 505 -73.45 10.79 8.10
CA LYS A 505 -74.51 11.43 7.27
C LYS A 505 -75.63 12.03 8.14
N PRO A 506 -76.33 13.10 7.70
CA PRO A 506 -77.44 13.66 8.47
C PRO A 506 -78.75 12.91 8.17
N GLY A 507 -79.33 12.33 9.23
CA GLY A 507 -80.69 11.80 9.27
C GLY A 507 -81.61 12.73 10.05
N THR A 508 -82.81 12.93 9.52
CA THR A 508 -83.93 13.68 10.07
C THR A 508 -84.53 12.99 11.31
N SER A 509 -84.63 13.71 12.44
CA SER A 509 -85.74 13.55 13.39
C SER A 509 -85.81 14.76 14.32
N GLY A 510 -86.94 15.46 14.30
CA GLY A 510 -87.32 16.38 15.38
C GLY A 510 -88.05 15.60 16.46
N TRP A 511 -87.91 15.99 17.73
CA TRP A 511 -88.96 15.96 18.74
C TRP A 511 -88.63 16.98 19.82
N THR A 512 -89.62 17.83 20.08
CA THR A 512 -89.68 18.97 20.98
C THR A 512 -89.57 18.55 22.45
N LYS A 513 -88.79 19.26 23.27
CA LYS A 513 -88.88 19.22 24.75
C LYS A 513 -89.47 20.52 25.29
N LEU A 514 -90.50 20.34 26.10
CA LEU A 514 -91.39 21.32 26.72
C LEU A 514 -90.66 22.29 27.67
N LYS A 515 -91.13 23.55 27.70
CA LYS A 515 -90.82 24.56 28.73
C LYS A 515 -91.66 24.34 30.00
N PRO A 516 -91.18 24.78 31.18
CA PRO A 516 -91.91 24.68 32.43
C PRO A 516 -92.95 25.82 32.61
N ARG A 517 -93.93 25.56 33.48
CA ARG A 517 -95.05 26.44 33.87
C ARG A 517 -94.61 27.87 34.20
N GLN A 518 -95.17 28.86 33.50
CA GLN A 518 -96.23 29.75 34.00
C GLN A 518 -96.88 30.48 32.83
#